data_AF-X1U4G0-F1
#
_entry.id   AF-X1U4G0-F1
#
_cell.length_a   1.000
_cell.length_b   1.000
_cell.length_c   1.000
_cell.angle_alpha   90.00
_cell.angle_beta   90.00
_cell.angle_gamma   90.00
#
_symmetry.space_group_name_H-M   'P 1'
#
loop_
_entity.id
_entity.type
_entity.pdbx_description
1 polymer ?
#
loop_
_entity_poly.entity_id
_entity_poly.type
_entity_poly.pdbx_seq_one_letter_code
_entity_poly.pdbx_strand_id
1 'polypeptide(L)'
;PELKERCNLLELPQAISQAHYPEDEAVKDRARVRLAFDELFVLQLGVLSKKRDWQESQPGSPFSVKASVLDTFLKSLPFELTAAQQKVLKELLVDLQKSQPMSRLLQGEVGSGKTVVATAALLMAAANGYQGAFMAPTEILAEQHFATIGQLLSRVSY
;
A
#
# COMPACT_ATOMS: atom_id res chain seq x y z
N PRO A 1 0.64 30.15 8.44
CA PRO A 1 -0.44 30.67 9.33
C PRO A 1 -1.63 29.70 9.40
N GLU A 2 -2.18 29.34 8.25
CA GLU A 2 -3.39 28.52 8.14
C GLU A 2 -3.29 27.16 8.84
N LEU A 3 -2.19 26.41 8.68
CA LEU A 3 -2.00 25.08 9.28
C LEU A 3 -1.88 25.11 10.81
N LYS A 4 -1.22 26.14 11.37
CA LYS A 4 -1.06 26.29 12.82
C LYS A 4 -2.39 26.60 13.51
N GLU A 5 -3.17 27.50 12.91
CA GLU A 5 -4.50 27.87 13.40
C GLU A 5 -5.47 26.69 13.29
N ARG A 6 -5.47 25.99 12.15
CA ARG A 6 -6.31 24.80 11.94
C ARG A 6 -6.00 23.66 12.91
N CYS A 7 -4.74 23.46 13.26
CA CYS A 7 -4.31 22.42 14.18
C CYS A 7 -4.19 22.90 15.64
N ASN A 8 -4.55 24.15 15.94
CA ASN A 8 -4.47 24.77 17.27
C ASN A 8 -3.10 24.60 17.95
N LEU A 9 -2.03 24.88 17.21
CA LEU A 9 -0.65 24.63 17.63
C LEU A 9 0.01 25.89 18.21
N LEU A 10 0.76 25.74 19.30
CA LEU A 10 1.60 26.81 19.85
C LEU A 10 2.64 27.31 18.84
N GLU A 11 3.10 28.55 19.01
CA GLU A 11 4.28 29.04 18.28
C GLU A 11 5.52 28.23 18.66
N LEU A 12 6.41 27.97 17.71
CA LEU A 12 7.58 27.12 17.95
C LEU A 12 8.47 27.61 19.11
N PRO A 13 8.82 28.92 19.21
CA PRO A 13 9.59 29.41 20.37
C PRO A 13 8.88 29.17 21.71
N GLN A 14 7.55 29.33 21.74
CA GLN A 14 6.74 29.08 22.93
C GLN A 14 6.73 27.59 23.28
N ALA A 15 6.55 26.71 22.30
CA ALA A 15 6.58 25.27 22.52
C ALA A 15 7.95 24.80 23.03
N ILE A 16 9.06 25.30 22.47
CA ILE A 16 10.40 24.97 22.97
C ILE A 16 10.55 25.43 24.43
N SER A 17 10.17 26.68 24.74
CA SER A 17 10.26 27.20 26.11
C SER A 17 9.45 26.36 27.09
N GLN A 18 8.18 26.10 26.78
CA GLN A 18 7.24 25.41 27.66
C GLN A 18 7.51 23.90 27.77
N ALA A 19 8.24 23.31 26.80
CA ALA A 19 8.72 21.93 26.92
C ALA A 19 9.84 21.80 27.97
N HIS A 20 10.66 22.84 28.15
CA HIS A 20 11.79 22.84 29.11
C HIS A 20 11.39 23.42 30.48
N TYR A 21 10.64 24.54 30.46
CA TYR A 21 10.22 25.30 31.63
C TYR A 21 8.70 25.56 31.55
N PRO A 22 7.87 24.55 31.85
CA PRO A 22 6.42 24.69 31.73
C PRO A 22 5.83 25.57 32.84
N GLU A 23 4.89 26.44 32.48
CA GLU A 23 4.06 27.18 33.43
C GLU A 23 3.09 26.26 34.18
N ASP A 24 2.52 25.29 33.47
CA ASP A 24 1.69 24.22 34.00
C ASP A 24 1.75 22.96 33.09
N GLU A 25 1.22 21.85 33.58
CA GLU A 25 1.21 20.58 32.83
C GLU A 25 0.37 20.65 31.54
N ALA A 26 -0.69 21.46 31.48
CA ALA A 26 -1.52 21.58 30.28
C ALA A 26 -0.78 22.30 29.14
N VAL A 27 0.00 23.34 29.45
CA VAL A 27 0.83 24.06 28.47
C VAL A 27 2.00 23.18 28.01
N LYS A 28 2.61 22.42 28.92
CA LYS A 28 3.63 21.42 28.60
C LYS A 28 3.13 20.37 27.61
N ASP A 29 1.93 19.83 27.82
CA ASP A 29 1.33 18.85 26.91
C ASP A 29 1.07 19.46 25.52
N ARG A 30 0.58 20.70 25.46
CA ARG A 30 0.42 21.42 24.19
C ARG A 30 1.76 21.67 23.48
N ALA A 31 2.81 21.99 24.23
CA ALA A 31 4.16 22.11 23.70
C ALA A 31 4.68 20.78 23.13
N ARG A 32 4.45 19.67 23.84
CA ARG A 32 4.79 18.33 23.35
C ARG A 32 4.04 17.97 22.08
N VAL A 33 2.73 18.24 22.01
CA VAL A 33 1.92 18.02 20.79
C VAL A 33 2.48 18.84 19.63
N ARG A 34 2.85 20.10 19.85
CA ARG A 34 3.46 20.94 18.81
C ARG A 34 4.77 20.33 18.28
N LEU A 35 5.68 19.94 19.16
CA LEU A 35 6.99 19.43 18.75
C LEU A 35 6.86 18.06 18.06
N ALA A 36 6.00 17.18 18.57
CA ALA A 36 5.70 15.90 17.93
C ALA A 36 5.04 16.08 16.55
N PHE A 37 4.17 17.09 16.41
CA PHE A 37 3.58 17.46 15.12
C PHE A 37 4.67 17.90 14.14
N ASP A 38 5.56 18.81 14.54
CA ASP A 38 6.62 19.32 13.64
C ASP A 38 7.54 18.17 13.17
N GLU A 39 7.92 17.26 14.07
CA GLU A 39 8.72 16.07 13.72
C GLU A 39 7.99 15.15 12.73
N LEU A 40 6.75 14.75 13.05
CA LEU A 40 5.96 13.89 12.18
C LEU A 40 5.69 14.56 10.83
N PHE A 41 5.41 15.86 10.83
CA PHE A 41 5.13 16.62 9.62
C PHE A 41 6.33 16.63 8.67
N VAL A 42 7.54 16.91 9.18
CA VAL A 42 8.77 16.87 8.38
C VAL A 42 9.02 15.46 7.82
N LEU A 43 8.83 14.41 8.63
CA LEU A 43 8.95 13.03 8.17
C LEU A 43 7.95 12.70 7.06
N GLN A 44 6.68 13.09 7.22
CA GLN A 44 5.64 12.86 6.21
C GLN A 44 5.92 13.61 4.91
N LEU A 45 6.38 14.86 4.99
CA LEU A 45 6.81 15.62 3.80
C LEU A 45 7.94 14.90 3.05
N GLY A 46 8.93 14.36 3.78
CA GLY A 46 10.01 13.58 3.18
C GLY A 46 9.51 12.32 2.47
N VAL A 47 8.59 11.57 3.09
CA VAL A 47 7.97 10.37 2.48
C VAL A 47 7.17 10.72 1.23
N LEU A 48 6.35 11.79 1.29
CA LEU A 48 5.54 12.23 0.15
C LEU A 48 6.39 12.75 -1.00
N SER A 49 7.46 13.50 -0.72
CA SER A 49 8.41 13.95 -1.74
C SER A 49 9.04 12.77 -2.45
N LYS A 50 9.61 11.80 -1.70
CA LYS A 50 10.23 10.61 -2.30
C LYS A 50 9.24 9.79 -3.12
N LYS A 51 8.01 9.62 -2.64
CA LYS A 51 6.96 8.92 -3.38
C LYS A 51 6.64 9.64 -4.69
N ARG A 52 6.52 10.97 -4.66
CA ARG A 52 6.26 11.79 -5.84
C ARG A 52 7.41 11.69 -6.84
N ASP A 53 8.65 11.86 -6.38
CA ASP A 53 9.84 11.77 -7.23
C ASP A 53 9.92 10.40 -7.91
N TRP A 54 9.63 9.32 -7.19
CA TRP A 54 9.56 7.97 -7.76
C TRP A 54 8.46 7.82 -8.83
N GLN A 55 7.26 8.36 -8.58
CA GLN A 55 6.14 8.29 -9.53
C GLN A 55 6.34 9.17 -10.78
N GLU A 56 7.05 10.29 -10.64
CA GLU A 56 7.31 11.23 -11.75
C GLU A 56 8.56 10.84 -12.55
N SER A 57 9.57 10.24 -11.92
CA SER A 57 10.82 9.85 -12.59
C SER A 57 10.67 8.63 -13.50
N GLN A 58 9.72 7.75 -13.23
CA GLN A 58 9.43 6.59 -14.08
C GLN A 58 7.93 6.49 -14.35
N PRO A 59 7.45 6.83 -15.56
CA PRO A 59 6.05 6.62 -15.91
C PRO A 59 5.75 5.12 -15.85
N GLY A 60 4.68 4.77 -15.13
CA GLY A 60 4.17 3.41 -15.08
C GLY A 60 3.57 3.02 -16.43
N SER A 61 3.48 1.71 -16.69
CA SER A 61 2.79 1.17 -17.86
C SER A 61 1.34 0.84 -17.50
N PRO A 62 0.33 1.58 -18.00
CA PRO A 62 -1.06 1.26 -17.77
C PRO A 62 -1.40 -0.13 -18.32
N PHE A 63 -1.99 -0.98 -17.49
CA PHE A 63 -2.48 -2.29 -17.92
C PHE A 63 -3.93 -2.20 -18.40
N SER A 64 -4.24 -2.94 -19.46
CA SER A 64 -5.62 -3.24 -19.84
C SER A 64 -6.13 -4.40 -18.99
N VAL A 65 -7.26 -4.22 -18.30
CA VAL A 65 -7.88 -5.31 -17.54
C VAL A 65 -8.47 -6.33 -18.52
N LYS A 66 -7.80 -7.48 -18.63
CA LYS A 66 -8.26 -8.61 -19.45
C LYS A 66 -9.32 -9.39 -18.66
N ALA A 67 -10.56 -8.88 -18.67
CA ALA A 67 -11.67 -9.41 -17.89
C ALA A 67 -11.87 -10.93 -18.10
N SER A 68 -11.77 -11.42 -19.35
CA SER A 68 -11.87 -12.85 -19.63
C SER A 68 -10.83 -13.70 -18.88
N VAL A 69 -9.57 -13.26 -18.86
CA VAL A 69 -8.48 -13.97 -18.16
C VAL A 69 -8.73 -13.96 -16.65
N LEU A 70 -9.14 -12.81 -16.11
CA LEU A 70 -9.44 -12.68 -14.70
C LEU A 70 -10.64 -13.55 -14.30
N ASP A 71 -11.72 -13.53 -15.08
CA ASP A 71 -12.93 -14.30 -14.80
C ASP A 71 -12.67 -15.79 -14.87
N THR A 72 -11.88 -16.27 -15.84
CA THR A 72 -11.47 -17.68 -15.91
C THR A 72 -10.67 -18.06 -14.67
N PHE A 73 -9.72 -17.22 -14.24
CA PHE A 73 -8.96 -17.46 -13.02
C PHE A 73 -9.86 -17.53 -11.79
N LEU A 74 -10.75 -16.54 -11.59
CA LEU A 74 -11.65 -16.49 -10.44
C LEU A 74 -12.61 -17.68 -10.39
N LYS A 75 -13.14 -18.11 -11.54
CA LYS A 75 -14.02 -19.30 -11.64
C LYS A 75 -13.27 -20.62 -11.41
N SER A 76 -11.96 -20.66 -11.62
CA SER A 76 -11.15 -21.86 -11.39
C SER A 76 -10.81 -22.10 -9.91
N LEU A 77 -11.02 -21.09 -9.05
CA LEU A 77 -10.72 -21.18 -7.63
C LEU A 77 -11.67 -22.19 -6.94
N PRO A 78 -11.18 -23.02 -6.01
CA PRO A 78 -12.01 -23.95 -5.24
C PRO A 78 -12.88 -23.27 -4.16
N PHE A 79 -12.86 -21.94 -4.11
CA PHE A 79 -13.56 -21.13 -3.13
C PHE A 79 -13.97 -19.83 -3.80
N GLU A 80 -14.98 -19.18 -3.24
CA GLU A 80 -15.34 -17.82 -3.63
C GLU A 80 -14.48 -16.80 -2.89
N LEU A 81 -14.14 -15.71 -3.57
CA LEU A 81 -13.47 -14.60 -2.90
C LEU A 81 -14.44 -13.95 -1.90
N THR A 82 -13.93 -13.68 -0.71
CA THR A 82 -14.63 -12.88 0.30
C THR A 82 -14.90 -11.47 -0.22
N ALA A 83 -15.91 -10.78 0.34
CA ALA A 83 -16.22 -9.40 -0.01
C ALA A 83 -15.00 -8.46 0.13
N ALA A 84 -14.16 -8.68 1.15
CA ALA A 84 -12.92 -7.92 1.35
C ALA A 84 -11.91 -8.17 0.23
N GLN A 85 -11.67 -9.43 -0.15
CA GLN A 85 -10.78 -9.77 -1.26
C GLN A 85 -11.28 -9.21 -2.59
N GLN A 86 -12.59 -9.29 -2.86
CA GLN A 86 -13.20 -8.70 -4.06
C GLN A 86 -13.01 -7.18 -4.12
N LYS A 87 -13.22 -6.49 -2.99
CA LYS A 87 -13.00 -5.05 -2.88
C LYS A 87 -11.54 -4.68 -3.18
N VAL A 88 -10.59 -5.34 -2.52
CA VAL A 88 -9.16 -5.09 -2.72
C VAL A 88 -8.73 -5.42 -4.15
N LEU A 89 -9.25 -6.50 -4.74
CA LEU A 89 -8.96 -6.85 -6.13
C LEU A 89 -9.43 -5.75 -7.09
N LYS A 90 -10.64 -5.20 -6.89
CA LYS A 90 -11.13 -4.07 -7.69
C LYS A 90 -10.23 -2.84 -7.55
N GLU A 91 -9.83 -2.50 -6.33
CA GLU A 91 -8.92 -1.36 -6.07
C GLU A 91 -7.55 -1.55 -6.73
N LEU A 92 -7.01 -2.78 -6.70
CA LEU A 92 -5.77 -3.15 -7.35
C LEU A 92 -5.86 -3.02 -8.87
N LEU A 93 -6.95 -3.51 -9.47
CA LEU A 93 -7.17 -3.42 -10.92
C LEU A 93 -7.31 -1.97 -11.39
N VAL A 94 -7.98 -1.12 -10.61
CA VAL A 94 -8.08 0.32 -10.90
C VAL A 94 -6.70 0.99 -10.83
N ASP A 95 -5.82 0.55 -9.93
CA ASP A 95 -4.48 1.12 -9.83
C ASP A 95 -3.56 0.68 -10.96
N LEU A 96 -3.63 -0.60 -11.37
CA LEU A 96 -2.87 -1.13 -12.51
C LEU A 96 -3.20 -0.42 -13.83
N GLN A 97 -4.37 0.21 -13.95
CA GLN A 97 -4.77 0.98 -15.13
C GLN A 97 -4.17 2.40 -15.17
N LYS A 98 -3.48 2.85 -14.12
CA LYS A 98 -2.92 4.20 -14.07
C LYS A 98 -1.54 4.25 -14.75
N SER A 99 -1.20 5.44 -15.24
CA SER A 99 0.15 5.77 -15.74
C SER A 99 1.18 6.02 -14.63
N GLN A 100 0.76 5.94 -13.36
CA GLN A 100 1.63 6.07 -12.21
C GLN A 100 1.95 4.68 -11.66
N PRO A 101 3.22 4.38 -11.34
CA PRO A 101 3.59 3.12 -10.73
C PRO A 101 2.76 2.82 -9.46
N MET A 102 2.20 1.60 -9.39
CA MET A 102 1.44 1.13 -8.24
C MET A 102 2.37 0.83 -7.06
N SER A 103 2.09 1.43 -5.89
CA SER A 103 2.76 1.12 -4.62
C SER A 103 1.70 0.91 -3.54
N ARG A 104 1.33 -0.36 -3.31
CA ARG A 104 0.27 -0.75 -2.37
C ARG A 104 0.77 -1.72 -1.31
N LEU A 105 0.27 -1.54 -0.09
CA LEU A 105 0.41 -2.50 1.00
C LEU A 105 -0.86 -3.34 1.08
N LEU A 106 -0.75 -4.63 0.79
CA LEU A 106 -1.83 -5.60 1.00
C LEU A 106 -1.72 -6.20 2.41
N GLN A 107 -2.47 -5.66 3.36
CA GLN A 107 -2.45 -6.09 4.75
C GLN A 107 -3.64 -6.99 5.08
N GLY A 108 -3.39 -8.03 5.90
CA GLY A 108 -4.41 -8.92 6.42
C GLY A 108 -3.78 -10.03 7.26
N GLU A 109 -4.57 -10.67 8.12
CA GLU A 109 -4.14 -11.77 9.00
C GLU A 109 -3.53 -12.94 8.23
N VAL A 110 -2.76 -13.79 8.91
CA VAL A 110 -2.28 -15.07 8.33
C VAL A 110 -3.48 -15.90 7.90
N GLY A 111 -3.45 -16.46 6.68
CA GLY A 111 -4.56 -17.24 6.13
C GLY A 111 -5.69 -16.44 5.46
N SER A 112 -5.66 -15.10 5.50
CA SER A 112 -6.69 -14.24 4.84
C SER A 112 -6.69 -14.25 3.30
N GLY A 113 -5.89 -15.11 2.66
CA GLY A 113 -5.84 -15.25 1.20
C GLY A 113 -5.17 -14.08 0.46
N LYS A 114 -4.19 -13.40 1.07
CA LYS A 114 -3.40 -12.36 0.38
C LYS A 114 -2.77 -12.88 -0.92
N THR A 115 -2.35 -14.14 -0.93
CA THR A 115 -1.72 -14.79 -2.08
C THR A 115 -2.62 -14.78 -3.30
N VAL A 116 -3.93 -15.05 -3.20
CA VAL A 116 -4.80 -15.10 -4.39
C VAL A 116 -4.94 -13.72 -5.05
N VAL A 117 -4.97 -12.65 -4.26
CA VAL A 117 -5.03 -11.27 -4.77
C VAL A 117 -3.69 -10.89 -5.45
N ALA A 118 -2.56 -11.27 -4.84
CA ALA A 118 -1.24 -11.07 -5.43
C ALA A 118 -1.06 -11.88 -6.74
N THR A 119 -1.56 -13.12 -6.79
CA THR A 119 -1.56 -13.94 -8.00
C THR A 119 -2.38 -13.31 -9.11
N ALA A 120 -3.55 -12.74 -8.80
CA ALA A 120 -4.37 -12.02 -9.78
C ALA A 120 -3.62 -10.81 -10.37
N ALA A 121 -2.84 -10.09 -9.56
CA ALA A 121 -2.01 -8.98 -10.04
C ALA A 121 -0.90 -9.46 -11.00
N LEU A 122 -0.20 -10.54 -10.65
CA LEU A 122 0.83 -11.16 -11.51
C LEU A 122 0.21 -11.68 -12.82
N LEU A 123 -0.96 -12.29 -12.75
CA LEU A 123 -1.70 -12.76 -13.92
C LEU A 123 -2.07 -11.60 -14.85
N MET A 124 -2.48 -10.46 -14.31
CA MET A 124 -2.76 -9.26 -15.11
C MET A 124 -1.50 -8.68 -15.76
N ALA A 125 -0.35 -8.72 -15.09
CA ALA A 125 0.93 -8.35 -15.70
C ALA A 125 1.25 -9.28 -16.89
N ALA A 126 1.17 -10.60 -16.69
CA ALA A 126 1.38 -11.60 -17.74
C ALA A 126 0.41 -11.43 -18.93
N ALA A 127 -0.87 -11.18 -18.64
CA ALA A 127 -1.90 -10.96 -19.66
C ALA A 127 -1.71 -9.65 -20.47
N ASN A 128 -0.88 -8.73 -19.97
CA ASN A 128 -0.47 -7.52 -20.68
C ASN A 128 0.93 -7.64 -21.32
N GLY A 129 1.51 -8.84 -21.37
CA GLY A 129 2.80 -9.10 -22.00
C GLY A 129 4.02 -8.76 -21.13
N TYR A 130 3.82 -8.49 -19.85
CA TYR A 130 4.89 -8.22 -18.89
C TYR A 130 5.23 -9.45 -18.06
N GLN A 131 6.40 -9.42 -17.42
CA GLN A 131 6.78 -10.39 -16.41
C GLN A 131 6.52 -9.83 -15.01
N GLY A 132 6.17 -10.72 -14.08
CA GLY A 132 6.04 -10.38 -12.67
C GLY A 132 7.04 -11.17 -11.84
N ALA A 133 7.59 -10.54 -10.80
CA ALA A 133 8.44 -11.19 -9.81
C ALA A 133 7.68 -11.29 -8.48
N PHE A 134 7.71 -12.46 -7.86
CA PHE A 134 7.21 -12.66 -6.50
C PHE A 134 8.40 -12.84 -5.58
N MET A 135 8.54 -11.97 -4.58
CA MET A 135 9.68 -11.99 -3.64
C MET A 135 9.21 -12.47 -2.27
N ALA A 136 9.99 -13.33 -1.64
CA ALA A 136 9.79 -13.81 -0.28
C ALA A 136 11.11 -13.69 0.52
N PRO A 137 11.05 -13.51 1.85
CA PRO A 137 12.26 -13.23 2.63
C PRO A 137 13.13 -14.47 2.91
N THR A 138 12.60 -15.68 2.69
CA THR A 138 13.33 -16.94 2.85
C THR A 138 12.97 -17.93 1.74
N GLU A 139 13.87 -18.85 1.45
CA GLU A 139 13.68 -19.94 0.48
C GLU A 139 12.44 -20.77 0.80
N ILE A 140 12.26 -21.18 2.06
CA ILE A 140 11.10 -21.96 2.50
C ILE A 140 9.78 -21.25 2.19
N LEU A 141 9.70 -19.93 2.42
CA LEU A 141 8.49 -19.16 2.08
C LEU A 141 8.33 -19.02 0.56
N ALA A 142 9.42 -18.87 -0.19
CA ALA A 142 9.38 -18.84 -1.64
C ALA A 142 8.83 -20.16 -2.23
N GLU A 143 9.29 -21.31 -1.73
CA GLU A 143 8.78 -22.63 -2.13
C GLU A 143 7.29 -22.80 -1.80
N GLN A 144 6.86 -22.37 -0.61
CA GLN A 144 5.45 -22.40 -0.22
C GLN A 144 4.57 -21.53 -1.11
N HIS A 145 5.04 -20.32 -1.43
CA HIS A 145 4.34 -19.43 -2.36
C HIS A 145 4.31 -20.01 -3.77
N PHE A 146 5.41 -20.57 -4.26
CA PHE A 146 5.47 -21.23 -5.56
C PHE A 146 4.47 -22.38 -5.66
N ALA A 147 4.45 -23.29 -4.69
CA ALA A 147 3.52 -24.41 -4.66
C ALA A 147 2.06 -23.93 -4.64
N THR A 148 1.75 -22.92 -3.81
CA THR A 148 0.39 -22.36 -3.71
C THR A 148 -0.03 -21.70 -5.03
N ILE A 149 0.82 -20.84 -5.59
CA ILE A 149 0.53 -20.13 -6.85
C ILE A 149 0.40 -21.13 -8.00
N GLY A 150 1.28 -22.13 -8.08
CA GLY A 150 1.22 -23.20 -9.07
C GLY A 150 -0.11 -23.96 -9.00
N GLN A 151 -0.56 -24.33 -7.80
CA GLN A 151 -1.86 -25.00 -7.61
C GLN A 151 -3.07 -24.12 -7.99
N LEU A 152 -2.99 -22.80 -7.75
CA LEU A 152 -4.05 -21.87 -8.15
C LEU A 152 -4.11 -21.71 -9.68
N LEU A 153 -2.95 -21.63 -10.34
CA LEU A 153 -2.87 -21.44 -11.79
C LEU A 153 -3.09 -22.72 -12.59
N SER A 154 -2.76 -23.90 -12.05
CA SER A 154 -2.96 -25.18 -12.74
C SER A 154 -4.43 -25.53 -12.98
N ARG A 155 -5.34 -24.84 -12.31
CA ARG A 155 -6.80 -25.04 -12.43
C ARG A 155 -7.42 -24.17 -13.52
N VAL A 156 -6.66 -23.23 -14.06
CA VAL A 156 -7.08 -22.38 -15.18
C VAL A 156 -6.99 -23.21 -16.45
N SER A 157 -8.10 -23.85 -16.84
CA SER A 157 -8.20 -24.50 -18.16
C SER A 157 -8.30 -23.44 -19.25
N TYR A 158 -7.48 -23.60 -20.30
CA TYR A 158 -7.53 -22.85 -21.55
C TYR A 158 -8.65 -23.35 -22.46
#